data_AF-A0A942P314-F1
#
_entry.id   AF-A0A942P314-F1
#
_cell.length_a   1.000
_cell.length_b   1.000
_cell.length_c   1.000
_cell.angle_alpha   90.00
_cell.angle_beta   90.00
_cell.angle_gamma   90.00
#
_symmetry.space_group_name_H-M   'P 1'
#
loop_
_entity.id
_entity.type
_entity.pdbx_description
1 polymer ?
#
loop_
_entity_poly.entity_id
_entity_poly.type
_entity_poly.pdbx_seq_one_letter_code
_entity_poly.pdbx_strand_id
1 'polypeptide(L)'
;GTYPLYDITASPLTSGTHKFDGPEKNNPYRVLGIDEKQNYARFRFSGERNKRKLNVEFLGIKGEKLGEWSISENDLKTPKQ
;
A
#
# COMPACT_ATOMS: atom_id res chain seq x y z
N GLY A 1 10.27 -14.40 -12.63
CA GLY A 1 9.98 -13.03 -12.18
C GLY A 1 10.70 -12.80 -10.87
N THR A 2 11.53 -11.78 -10.78
CA THR A 2 12.50 -11.54 -9.69
C THR A 2 12.28 -10.15 -9.08
N TYR A 3 11.03 -9.70 -9.01
CA TYR A 3 10.66 -8.43 -8.41
C TYR A 3 9.88 -8.66 -7.12
N PRO A 4 10.07 -7.81 -6.09
CA PRO A 4 9.35 -7.91 -4.82
C PRO A 4 7.84 -7.71 -5.04
N LEU A 5 7.03 -8.50 -4.34
CA LEU A 5 5.57 -8.41 -4.36
C LEU A 5 5.11 -7.68 -3.10
N TYR A 6 4.28 -6.66 -3.26
CA TYR A 6 3.75 -5.83 -2.18
C TYR A 6 2.23 -5.98 -2.10
N ASP A 7 1.71 -6.16 -0.89
CA ASP A 7 0.27 -6.16 -0.61
C ASP A 7 -0.14 -4.78 -0.04
N ILE A 8 -0.95 -4.07 -0.83
CA ILE A 8 -1.61 -2.82 -0.42
C ILE A 8 -3.06 -3.17 -0.05
N THR A 9 -3.32 -3.30 1.24
CA THR A 9 -4.66 -3.57 1.76
C THR A 9 -5.37 -2.25 2.11
N ALA A 10 -6.52 -1.99 1.50
CA ALA A 10 -7.40 -0.87 1.83
C ALA A 10 -8.79 -1.41 2.24
N SER A 11 -9.42 -0.76 3.21
CA SER A 11 -10.74 -1.16 3.72
C SER A 11 -11.88 -0.63 2.83
N PRO A 12 -13.11 -1.15 2.94
CA PRO A 12 -14.26 -0.58 2.24
C PRO A 12 -14.61 0.83 2.75
N LEU A 13 -14.96 1.73 1.83
CA LEU A 13 -15.40 3.10 2.14
C LEU A 13 -16.81 3.15 2.76
N THR A 14 -17.68 2.21 2.40
CA THR A 14 -19.14 2.28 2.70
C THR A 14 -19.70 1.04 3.39
N SER A 15 -18.89 -0.01 3.60
CA SER A 15 -19.31 -1.25 4.26
C SER A 15 -18.62 -1.42 5.62
N GLY A 16 -19.16 -2.30 6.47
CA GLY A 16 -18.61 -2.58 7.81
C GLY A 16 -17.15 -3.04 7.74
N THR A 17 -16.34 -2.60 8.71
CA THR A 17 -14.94 -3.01 8.83
C THR A 17 -14.86 -4.43 9.37
N HIS A 18 -14.07 -5.29 8.73
CA HIS A 18 -13.78 -6.62 9.23
C HIS A 18 -12.46 -6.58 10.03
N LYS A 19 -12.40 -7.26 11.17
CA LYS A 19 -11.16 -7.42 11.94
C LYS A 19 -10.25 -8.42 11.22
N PHE A 20 -8.96 -8.14 11.10
CA PHE A 20 -8.03 -9.16 10.59
C PHE A 20 -7.93 -10.31 11.61
N ASP A 21 -8.31 -11.53 11.22
CA ASP A 21 -8.19 -12.74 12.04
C ASP A 21 -7.39 -13.84 11.30
N GLY A 22 -6.83 -14.77 12.05
CA GLY A 22 -6.09 -15.91 11.50
C GLY A 22 -4.81 -15.54 10.71
N PRO A 23 -4.45 -16.29 9.64
CA PRO A 23 -3.19 -16.14 8.91
C PRO A 23 -3.04 -14.80 8.17
N GLU A 24 -4.14 -14.08 7.92
CA GLU A 24 -4.14 -12.76 7.26
C GLU A 24 -3.68 -11.63 8.18
N LYS A 25 -3.63 -11.86 9.50
CA LYS A 25 -3.17 -10.87 10.48
C LYS A 25 -1.66 -10.61 10.37
N ASN A 26 -0.89 -11.63 10.00
CA ASN A 26 0.57 -11.59 9.94
C ASN A 26 1.10 -11.78 8.51
N ASN A 27 0.58 -11.03 7.53
CA ASN A 27 1.13 -11.06 6.17
C ASN A 27 2.45 -10.26 6.10
N PRO A 28 3.61 -10.89 5.87
CA PRO A 28 4.90 -10.19 5.81
C PRO A 28 5.05 -9.27 4.58
N TYR A 29 4.20 -9.43 3.56
CA TYR A 29 4.19 -8.59 2.36
C TYR A 29 3.29 -7.35 2.50
N ARG A 30 2.57 -7.21 3.63
CA ARG A 30 1.65 -6.09 3.85
C ARG A 30 2.43 -4.83 4.20
N VAL A 31 2.22 -3.81 3.39
CA VAL A 31 2.89 -2.51 3.54
C VAL A 31 2.38 -1.72 4.75
N LEU A 32 1.07 -1.76 5.00
CA LEU A 32 0.46 -1.08 6.14
C LEU A 32 -0.78 -1.85 6.60
N GLY A 33 -0.85 -2.19 7.89
CA GLY A 33 -2.00 -2.85 8.50
C GLY A 33 -2.93 -1.85 9.17
N ILE A 34 -3.81 -1.21 8.40
CA ILE A 34 -4.86 -0.36 8.96
C ILE A 34 -6.08 -1.24 9.25
N ASP A 35 -6.15 -1.75 10.48
CA ASP A 35 -7.31 -2.51 10.98
C ASP A 35 -8.41 -1.57 11.50
N GLU A 36 -9.65 -2.04 11.46
CA GLU A 36 -10.84 -1.40 12.05
C GLU A 36 -11.15 0.05 11.63
N LYS A 37 -10.53 0.56 10.55
CA LYS A 37 -10.84 1.89 10.01
C LYS A 37 -11.19 1.82 8.53
N GLN A 38 -12.37 2.36 8.20
CA GLN A 38 -12.74 2.62 6.81
C GLN A 38 -11.72 3.60 6.20
N ASN A 39 -11.14 3.19 5.08
CA ASN A 39 -10.09 3.95 4.41
C ASN A 39 -10.13 3.69 2.91
N TYR A 40 -9.39 4.48 2.15
CA TYR A 40 -9.12 4.23 0.74
C TYR A 40 -7.66 4.56 0.44
N ALA A 41 -7.08 3.84 -0.51
CA ALA A 41 -5.74 4.11 -0.99
C ALA A 41 -5.79 5.04 -2.20
N ARG A 42 -4.98 6.12 -2.17
CA ARG A 42 -4.74 7.00 -3.31
C ARG A 42 -3.35 6.74 -3.86
N PHE A 43 -3.30 6.30 -5.11
CA PHE A 43 -2.06 6.03 -5.84
C PHE A 43 -1.66 7.27 -6.63
N ARG A 44 -0.43 7.75 -6.44
CA ARG A 44 0.17 8.84 -7.20
C ARG A 44 1.46 8.36 -7.85
N PHE A 45 1.50 8.44 -9.17
CA PHE A 45 2.69 8.15 -9.97
C PHE A 45 3.32 9.48 -10.38
N SER A 46 4.61 9.64 -10.10
CA SER A 46 5.35 10.88 -10.37
C SER A 46 6.77 10.59 -10.84
N GLY A 47 7.49 11.61 -11.31
CA GLY A 47 8.87 11.51 -11.75
C GLY A 47 9.04 11.26 -13.26
N GLU A 48 10.29 11.35 -13.72
CA GLU A 48 10.68 11.16 -15.12
C GLU A 48 10.70 9.66 -15.49
N ARG A 49 10.81 9.36 -16.79
CA ARG A 49 11.02 7.99 -17.28
C ARG A 49 12.28 7.39 -16.62
N ASN A 50 12.20 6.15 -16.14
CA ASN A 50 13.24 5.42 -15.39
C ASN A 50 13.55 5.94 -13.97
N LYS A 51 12.83 6.97 -13.51
CA LYS A 51 12.89 7.52 -12.15
C LYS A 51 11.48 7.68 -11.59
N ARG A 52 10.55 6.83 -12.03
CA ARG A 52 9.17 6.91 -11.56
C ARG A 52 9.13 6.57 -10.07
N LYS A 53 8.29 7.27 -9.34
CA LYS A 53 7.99 7.00 -7.93
C LYS A 53 6.50 6.79 -7.79
N LEU A 54 6.13 5.66 -7.20
CA LEU A 54 4.77 5.39 -6.74
C LEU A 54 4.68 5.85 -5.29
N ASN A 55 3.70 6.69 -4.99
CA ASN A 55 3.29 7.02 -3.63
C ASN A 55 1.86 6.50 -3.41
N VAL A 56 1.67 5.76 -2.33
CA VAL A 56 0.40 5.19 -1.90
C VAL A 56 0.04 5.87 -0.59
N GLU A 57 -0.98 6.71 -0.62
CA GLU A 57 -1.51 7.37 0.56
C GLU A 57 -2.75 6.60 1.05
N PHE A 58 -2.78 6.21 2.32
CA PHE A 58 -3.97 5.65 2.94
C PHE A 58 -4.74 6.79 3.61
N LEU A 59 -5.96 7.02 3.16
CA LEU A 59 -6.81 8.13 3.60
C LEU A 59 -8.06 7.57 4.28
N GLY A 60 -8.46 8.16 5.40
CA GLY A 60 -9.72 7.84 6.06
C GLY A 60 -10.92 8.45 5.34
N ILE A 61 -12.13 8.16 5.83
CA ILE A 61 -13.39 8.56 5.19
C ILE A 61 -13.58 10.08 5.05
N LYS A 62 -12.90 10.90 5.87
CA LYS A 62 -12.94 12.36 5.78
C LYS A 62 -11.73 12.93 5.03
N GLY A 63 -10.92 12.08 4.41
CA GLY A 63 -9.69 12.46 3.73
C GLY A 63 -8.50 12.67 4.67
N GLU A 64 -8.60 12.27 5.94
CA GLU A 64 -7.48 12.29 6.88
C GLU A 64 -6.40 11.30 6.46
N LYS A 65 -5.13 11.71 6.51
CA LYS A 65 -4.02 10.82 6.16
C LYS A 65 -3.77 9.84 7.31
N LEU A 66 -4.01 8.55 7.06
CA LEU A 66 -3.76 7.47 8.01
C LEU A 66 -2.34 6.92 7.88
N GLY A 67 -1.76 7.00 6.68
CA GLY A 67 -0.39 6.60 6.43
C GLY A 67 0.02 6.88 4.99
N GLU A 68 1.30 6.73 4.70
CA GLU A 68 1.82 6.72 3.34
C GLU A 68 2.92 5.69 3.20
N TRP A 69 3.04 5.18 1.98
CA TRP A 69 4.14 4.34 1.59
C TRP A 69 4.57 4.71 0.18
N SER A 70 5.86 4.64 -0.10
CA SER A 70 6.35 4.98 -1.42
C SER A 70 7.48 4.06 -1.85
N ILE A 71 7.54 3.81 -3.15
CA ILE A 71 8.56 2.99 -3.77
C ILE A 71 9.05 3.63 -5.06
N SER A 72 10.35 3.56 -5.31
CA SER A 72 10.93 3.95 -6.60
C SER A 72 10.89 2.78 -7.57
N GLU A 73 10.73 3.08 -8.86
CA GLU A 73 10.94 2.13 -9.94
C GLU A 73 12.30 1.43 -9.85
N ASN A 74 13.33 2.08 -9.28
CA ASN A 74 14.64 1.48 -9.10
C ASN A 74 14.65 0.39 -8.02
N ASP A 75 13.79 0.48 -7.01
CA ASP A 75 13.68 -0.53 -5.94
C ASP A 75 12.95 -1.79 -6.43
N LEU A 76 12.23 -1.69 -7.55
CA LEU A 76 11.56 -2.81 -8.21
C LEU A 76 12.45 -3.54 -9.22
N LYS A 77 13.60 -2.94 -9.58
CA LYS A 77 14.55 -3.59 -10.49
C LYS A 77 15.22 -4.74 -9.76
N THR A 78 15.32 -5.89 -10.44
CA THR A 78 16.08 -7.02 -9.93
C THR A 78 17.52 -6.57 -9.66
N PRO A 79 18.09 -6.85 -8.46
CA PRO A 79 19.50 -6.56 -8.19
C PRO A 79 20.35 -7.21 -9.28
N LYS A 80 21.19 -6.42 -9.95
CA LYS A 80 22.19 -7.01 -10.84
C LYS A 80 23.20 -7.73 -9.94
N GLN A 81 23.33 -9.05 -10.10
CA GLN A 81 24.47 -9.82 -9.57
C GLN A 81 25.77 -9.31 -10.19
#